data_AF-A0A538FDA1-F1
#
_entry.id   AF-A0A538FDA1-F1
#
_cell.length_a   1.000
_cell.length_b   1.000
_cell.length_c   1.000
_cell.angle_alpha   90.00
_cell.angle_beta   90.00
_cell.angle_gamma   90.00
#
_symmetry.space_group_name_H-M   'P 1'
#
loop_
_entity.id
_entity.type
_entity.pdbx_description
1 polymer ?
#
loop_
_entity_poly.entity_id
_entity_poly.type
_entity_poly.pdbx_seq_one_letter_code
_entity_poly.pdbx_strand_id
1 'polypeptide(L)'
;MISAKNAALFRIAPASWARPSLRSGVLVGIVAALAFPATAFAHANLDSTSPTYRQRLHAPVREVVLRFDQPVQAEPNAIEVRSEFGKILSGAARAHGPTVRVPLKHLPRGAYTVRWHVLSEDGHVVSGVFTFGVGVKAPPPTEAYGASGPTTTEHVVRWAYFLSLALLLGGLGFRLLLGREELPAAAERRFFLVAGAGVVATLEVGILAFMLRAEDALQLPFGRLLYGDLSSIAGGTRFGEAFIAMTLGYALVAAFVFLAWLTDRRFLLWPALVLGLGFASGLSLSGHSAVDAGSSWRSELADWAHLSAAALWIGGLIQLAFVVCPKAPELRRTAFLRFSRLGSGLIAVVLGAGLYLSIVRLPQLSDLWTAGYGRVLLVKLGLVALALTWGAVHHFVARPALEQGSGGPILSRLPRSLAGESAVGMAILLAAAVLVDSKPPARPAPTPTVAERVAR
;
A
#
# COMPACT_ATOMS: atom_id res chain seq x y z
N MET A 1 -27.19 47.99 -19.45
CA MET A 1 -27.08 47.79 -20.91
C MET A 1 -25.61 47.70 -21.27
N ILE A 2 -25.09 46.49 -21.46
CA ILE A 2 -23.75 46.23 -22.00
C ILE A 2 -23.96 45.31 -23.22
N SER A 3 -23.43 45.75 -24.34
CA SER A 3 -23.82 45.43 -25.72
C SER A 3 -23.47 44.00 -26.18
N ALA A 4 -24.42 43.38 -26.87
CA ALA A 4 -24.40 42.02 -27.42
C ALA A 4 -23.53 41.85 -28.70
N LYS A 5 -22.29 42.35 -28.72
CA LYS A 5 -21.44 42.31 -29.94
C LYS A 5 -20.16 41.45 -29.89
N ASN A 6 -19.85 40.75 -28.79
CA ASN A 6 -18.63 39.92 -28.72
C ASN A 6 -18.85 38.40 -28.82
N ALA A 7 -20.04 37.92 -29.18
CA ALA A 7 -20.36 36.48 -29.22
C ALA A 7 -20.07 35.76 -30.56
N ALA A 8 -19.36 36.39 -31.50
CA ALA A 8 -19.34 35.92 -32.90
C ALA A 8 -17.99 35.42 -33.46
N LEU A 9 -16.88 35.37 -32.69
CA LEU A 9 -15.56 35.03 -33.26
C LEU A 9 -14.89 33.73 -32.78
N PHE A 10 -15.60 32.84 -32.08
CA PHE A 10 -15.10 31.49 -31.75
C PHE A 10 -16.12 30.39 -32.04
N ARG A 11 -16.77 30.42 -33.21
CA ARG A 11 -17.44 29.22 -33.75
C ARG A 11 -16.44 28.43 -34.60
N ILE A 12 -15.54 27.72 -33.93
CA ILE A 12 -14.85 26.59 -34.55
C ILE A 12 -15.95 25.57 -34.86
N ALA A 13 -16.13 25.24 -36.14
CA ALA A 13 -17.02 24.17 -36.56
C ALA A 13 -16.70 22.90 -35.74
N PRO A 14 -17.69 22.17 -35.20
CA PRO A 14 -17.39 20.93 -34.51
C PRO A 14 -16.81 19.98 -35.54
N ALA A 15 -15.48 19.80 -35.53
CA ALA A 15 -14.85 18.68 -36.19
C ALA A 15 -15.61 17.43 -35.72
N SER A 16 -16.08 16.63 -36.66
CA SER A 16 -16.75 15.36 -36.40
C SER A 16 -15.74 14.35 -35.87
N TRP A 17 -15.13 14.64 -34.72
CA TRP A 17 -14.40 13.67 -33.94
C TRP A 17 -15.40 12.59 -33.55
N ALA A 18 -15.25 11.42 -34.19
CA ALA A 18 -15.98 10.22 -33.85
C ALA A 18 -16.00 10.10 -32.33
N ARG A 19 -17.18 10.03 -31.72
CA ARG A 19 -17.32 9.97 -30.26
C ARG A 19 -16.49 8.77 -29.79
N PRO A 20 -15.39 8.97 -29.04
CA PRO A 20 -14.54 7.86 -28.65
C PRO A 20 -15.38 6.88 -27.84
N SER A 21 -15.37 5.62 -28.27
CA SER A 21 -16.16 4.57 -27.65
C SER A 21 -15.56 4.17 -26.30
N LEU A 22 -16.35 3.53 -25.43
CA LEU A 22 -15.88 2.92 -24.17
C LEU A 22 -14.62 2.06 -24.38
N ARG A 23 -14.56 1.35 -25.52
CA ARG A 23 -13.42 0.51 -25.91
C ARG A 23 -12.14 1.33 -26.12
N SER A 24 -12.26 2.52 -26.69
CA SER A 24 -11.13 3.42 -26.94
C SER A 24 -10.53 3.96 -25.65
N GLY A 25 -11.37 4.32 -24.65
CA GLY A 25 -10.88 4.80 -23.35
C GLY A 25 -10.18 3.73 -22.53
N VAL A 26 -10.73 2.50 -22.51
CA VAL A 26 -10.10 1.35 -21.83
C VAL A 26 -8.79 0.96 -22.52
N LEU A 27 -8.76 0.94 -23.86
CA LEU A 27 -7.56 0.61 -24.62
C LEU A 27 -6.42 1.60 -24.34
N VAL A 28 -6.70 2.91 -24.28
CA VAL A 28 -5.68 3.92 -23.92
C VAL A 28 -5.14 3.67 -22.52
N GLY A 29 -5.99 3.34 -21.54
CA GLY A 29 -5.56 2.99 -20.20
C GLY A 29 -4.67 1.73 -20.17
N ILE A 30 -5.04 0.70 -20.93
CA ILE A 30 -4.27 -0.55 -21.04
C ILE A 30 -2.93 -0.33 -21.73
N VAL A 31 -2.90 0.37 -22.87
CA VAL A 31 -1.66 0.67 -23.61
C VAL A 31 -0.71 1.50 -22.75
N ALA A 32 -1.23 2.50 -22.04
CA ALA A 32 -0.44 3.28 -21.10
C ALA A 32 0.10 2.40 -19.95
N ALA A 33 -0.70 1.49 -19.40
CA ALA A 33 -0.25 0.56 -18.36
C ALA A 33 0.79 -0.46 -18.85
N LEU A 34 0.66 -0.95 -20.08
CA LEU A 34 1.59 -1.91 -20.70
C LEU A 34 2.89 -1.28 -21.20
N ALA A 35 2.94 0.05 -21.34
CA ALA A 35 4.16 0.77 -21.69
C ALA A 35 5.17 0.84 -20.52
N PHE A 36 4.78 0.40 -19.32
CA PHE A 36 5.68 0.31 -18.17
C PHE A 36 6.40 -1.05 -18.15
N PRO A 37 7.71 -1.09 -17.83
CA PRO A 37 8.50 -2.31 -17.88
C PRO A 37 8.00 -3.36 -16.88
N ALA A 38 7.69 -4.56 -17.38
CA ALA A 38 7.40 -5.74 -16.56
C ALA A 38 8.70 -6.51 -16.31
N THR A 39 9.38 -6.23 -15.21
CA THR A 39 10.64 -6.91 -14.85
C THR A 39 10.37 -8.23 -14.13
N ALA A 40 10.99 -9.31 -14.60
CA ALA A 40 11.00 -10.62 -13.95
C ALA A 40 11.66 -10.59 -12.56
N PHE A 41 11.22 -11.45 -11.64
CA PHE A 41 11.62 -11.47 -10.23
C PHE A 41 12.84 -12.39 -9.99
N ALA A 42 13.99 -11.82 -9.59
CA ALA A 42 15.16 -12.58 -9.14
C ALA A 42 15.81 -11.92 -7.90
N HIS A 43 15.05 -11.81 -6.80
CA HIS A 43 15.45 -11.03 -5.63
C HIS A 43 16.33 -11.86 -4.67
N ALA A 44 17.30 -11.22 -3.99
CA ALA A 44 18.13 -11.86 -2.97
C ALA A 44 17.43 -11.83 -1.59
N ASN A 45 17.12 -12.99 -1.03
CA ASN A 45 16.62 -13.15 0.33
C ASN A 45 17.75 -13.45 1.30
N LEU A 46 17.65 -12.93 2.52
CA LEU A 46 18.59 -13.23 3.59
C LEU A 46 18.33 -14.63 4.16
N ASP A 47 19.21 -15.58 3.89
CA ASP A 47 19.13 -16.97 4.38
C ASP A 47 19.52 -17.08 5.85
N SER A 48 20.64 -16.47 6.22
CA SER A 48 21.19 -16.64 7.57
C SER A 48 22.10 -15.50 8.00
N THR A 49 22.25 -15.38 9.32
CA THR A 49 23.08 -14.37 9.99
C THR A 49 23.95 -15.01 11.06
N SER A 50 25.17 -14.51 11.20
CA SER A 50 26.07 -14.82 12.30
C SER A 50 26.67 -13.52 12.81
N PRO A 51 26.38 -13.07 14.05
CA PRO A 51 25.46 -13.67 15.04
C PRO A 51 24.01 -13.77 14.56
N THR A 52 23.24 -14.68 15.13
CA THR A 52 21.81 -14.85 14.79
C THR A 52 20.93 -13.79 15.45
N TYR A 53 19.69 -13.68 14.96
CA TYR A 53 18.69 -12.74 15.47
C TYR A 53 18.49 -12.89 16.98
N ARG A 54 18.69 -11.80 17.73
CA ARG A 54 18.59 -11.72 19.18
C ARG A 54 19.47 -12.72 19.94
N GLN A 55 20.55 -13.18 19.31
CA GLN A 55 21.47 -14.10 19.97
C GLN A 55 22.14 -13.43 21.17
N ARG A 56 22.17 -14.15 22.29
CA ARG A 56 23.06 -13.83 23.41
C ARG A 56 24.36 -14.61 23.24
N LEU A 57 25.43 -13.89 22.97
CA LEU A 57 26.78 -14.42 22.89
C LEU A 57 27.42 -14.43 24.28
N HIS A 58 28.11 -15.51 24.61
CA HIS A 58 28.90 -15.60 25.84
C HIS A 58 30.23 -14.85 25.75
N ALA A 59 30.80 -14.77 24.54
CA ALA A 59 32.04 -14.09 24.23
C ALA A 59 31.90 -13.21 22.98
N PRO A 60 32.68 -12.14 22.83
CA PRO A 60 32.60 -11.27 21.66
C PRO A 60 33.05 -11.98 20.38
N VAL A 61 32.37 -11.70 19.27
CA VAL A 61 32.74 -12.16 17.92
C VAL A 61 33.63 -11.13 17.21
N ARG A 62 34.38 -11.59 16.21
CA ARG A 62 35.29 -10.74 15.42
C ARG A 62 34.69 -10.23 14.11
N GLU A 63 33.57 -10.79 13.68
CA GLU A 63 32.90 -10.40 12.44
C GLU A 63 31.38 -10.60 12.54
N VAL A 64 30.65 -9.90 11.69
CA VAL A 64 29.26 -10.22 11.34
C VAL A 64 29.24 -10.75 9.90
N VAL A 65 28.48 -11.82 9.68
CA VAL A 65 28.31 -12.47 8.38
C VAL A 65 26.83 -12.55 8.05
N LEU A 66 26.47 -12.09 6.85
CA LEU A 66 25.15 -12.23 6.24
C LEU A 66 25.27 -13.11 5.00
N ARG A 67 24.39 -14.10 4.88
CA ARG A 67 24.33 -15.00 3.72
C ARG A 67 22.97 -14.89 3.07
N PHE A 68 22.98 -14.76 1.75
CA PHE A 68 21.81 -14.64 0.91
C PHE A 68 21.64 -15.89 0.03
N ASP A 69 20.45 -16.06 -0.55
CA ASP A 69 20.16 -17.12 -1.52
C ASP A 69 20.71 -16.82 -2.93
N GLN A 70 21.05 -15.55 -3.20
CA GLN A 70 21.62 -15.06 -4.46
C GLN A 70 22.84 -14.16 -4.22
N PRO A 71 23.70 -13.95 -5.24
CA PRO A 71 24.81 -13.01 -5.13
C PRO A 71 24.34 -11.58 -4.88
N VAL A 72 25.12 -10.84 -4.10
CA VAL A 72 24.83 -9.44 -3.74
C VAL A 72 26.09 -8.60 -3.83
N GLN A 73 25.91 -7.31 -4.12
CA GLN A 73 26.91 -6.26 -4.02
C GLN A 73 26.71 -5.50 -2.70
N ALA A 74 27.82 -5.05 -2.10
CA ALA A 74 27.80 -4.36 -0.82
C ALA A 74 28.82 -3.23 -0.82
N GLU A 75 28.33 -2.00 -0.62
CA GLU A 75 29.18 -0.83 -0.37
C GLU A 75 29.96 -0.98 0.95
N PRO A 76 31.06 -0.24 1.17
CA PRO A 76 31.85 -0.34 2.41
C PRO A 76 31.04 -0.13 3.70
N ASN A 77 29.97 0.68 3.65
CA ASN A 77 29.06 0.95 4.77
C ASN A 77 27.79 0.09 4.75
N ALA A 78 27.71 -0.93 3.89
CA ALA A 78 26.57 -1.83 3.74
C ALA A 78 26.18 -2.57 5.03
N ILE A 79 27.11 -2.77 5.96
CA ILE A 79 26.82 -3.33 7.29
C ILE A 79 27.42 -2.44 8.37
N GLU A 80 26.55 -1.89 9.21
CA GLU A 80 26.94 -1.12 10.38
C GLU A 80 26.57 -1.86 11.67
N VAL A 81 27.57 -2.11 12.52
CA VAL A 81 27.35 -2.62 13.87
C VAL A 81 27.51 -1.48 14.85
N ARG A 82 26.45 -1.16 15.61
CA ARG A 82 26.39 -0.04 16.55
C ARG A 82 26.18 -0.54 17.97
N SER A 83 26.85 0.11 18.93
CA SER A 83 26.55 -0.10 20.36
C SER A 83 25.23 0.57 20.77
N GLU A 84 24.78 0.29 21.99
CA GLU A 84 23.64 0.96 22.62
C GLU A 84 23.79 2.49 22.75
N PHE A 85 25.01 3.02 22.61
CA PHE A 85 25.31 4.46 22.61
C PHE A 85 25.60 5.00 21.19
N GLY A 86 25.40 4.20 20.15
CA GLY A 86 25.50 4.62 18.76
C GLY A 86 26.88 4.59 18.12
N LYS A 87 27.90 4.17 18.87
CA LYS A 87 29.26 4.04 18.35
C LYS A 87 29.32 2.94 17.30
N ILE A 88 29.81 3.27 16.10
CA ILE A 88 30.05 2.30 15.03
C ILE A 88 31.30 1.46 15.37
N LEU A 89 31.11 0.15 15.42
CA LEU A 89 32.11 -0.86 15.77
C LEU A 89 32.42 -1.80 14.61
N SER A 90 31.76 -1.66 13.46
CA SER A 90 32.11 -2.35 12.22
C SER A 90 33.25 -1.66 11.47
N GLY A 91 33.98 -2.44 10.67
CA GLY A 91 34.85 -1.97 9.59
C GLY A 91 34.11 -1.91 8.26
N ALA A 92 34.84 -2.00 7.14
CA ALA A 92 34.25 -2.01 5.81
C ALA A 92 33.63 -3.38 5.46
N ALA A 93 32.41 -3.37 4.94
CA ALA A 93 31.75 -4.56 4.44
C ALA A 93 32.41 -5.07 3.15
N ARG A 94 32.43 -6.38 2.96
CA ARG A 94 32.96 -7.06 1.77
C ARG A 94 31.99 -8.14 1.31
N ALA A 95 31.48 -7.99 0.09
CA ALA A 95 30.69 -9.01 -0.58
C ALA A 95 31.57 -10.00 -1.34
N HIS A 96 31.23 -11.28 -1.28
CA HIS A 96 31.80 -12.35 -2.10
C HIS A 96 30.69 -13.34 -2.48
N GLY A 97 30.18 -13.21 -3.71
CA GLY A 97 29.00 -13.95 -4.16
C GLY A 97 27.80 -13.66 -3.24
N PRO A 98 27.15 -14.69 -2.66
CA PRO A 98 25.98 -14.51 -1.79
C PRO A 98 26.33 -14.18 -0.32
N THR A 99 27.60 -13.92 0.01
CA THR A 99 28.02 -13.70 1.40
C THR A 99 28.61 -12.31 1.59
N VAL A 100 28.11 -11.57 2.58
CA VAL A 100 28.65 -10.27 2.98
C VAL A 100 29.23 -10.39 4.38
N ARG A 101 30.50 -9.99 4.56
CA ARG A 101 31.20 -10.02 5.84
C ARG A 101 31.63 -8.63 6.24
N VAL A 102 31.57 -8.34 7.54
CA VAL A 102 32.15 -7.12 8.11
C VAL A 102 32.98 -7.45 9.35
N PRO A 103 34.26 -7.01 9.42
CA PRO A 103 35.06 -7.18 10.61
C PRO A 103 34.58 -6.24 11.72
N LEU A 104 34.71 -6.68 12.96
CA LEU A 104 34.33 -5.91 14.14
C LEU A 104 35.56 -5.49 14.93
N LYS A 105 35.50 -4.27 15.46
CA LYS A 105 36.39 -3.80 16.52
C LYS A 105 36.05 -4.55 17.82
N HIS A 106 36.83 -4.29 18.88
CA HIS A 106 36.54 -4.86 20.19
C HIS A 106 35.09 -4.57 20.61
N LEU A 107 34.37 -5.63 21.00
CA LEU A 107 33.00 -5.57 21.50
C LEU A 107 32.99 -5.80 23.02
N PRO A 108 32.85 -4.75 23.84
CA PRO A 108 32.58 -4.90 25.27
C PRO A 108 31.29 -5.68 25.56
N ARG A 109 31.04 -5.98 26.83
CA ARG A 109 29.73 -6.48 27.27
C ARG A 109 28.66 -5.43 26.97
N GLY A 110 27.58 -5.80 26.30
CA GLY A 110 26.52 -4.86 25.91
C GLY A 110 25.61 -5.36 24.79
N ALA A 111 24.59 -4.57 24.46
CA ALA A 111 23.69 -4.81 23.34
C ALA A 111 24.22 -4.13 22.06
N TYR A 112 24.03 -4.82 20.93
CA TYR A 112 24.49 -4.38 19.63
C TYR A 112 23.37 -4.43 18.60
N THR A 113 23.38 -3.44 17.72
CA THR A 113 22.48 -3.33 16.58
C THR A 113 23.28 -3.55 15.31
N VAL A 114 22.84 -4.47 14.46
CA VAL A 114 23.34 -4.67 13.11
C VAL A 114 22.33 -4.09 12.14
N ARG A 115 22.72 -3.05 11.42
CA ARG A 115 21.97 -2.46 10.30
C ARG A 115 22.67 -2.89 9.02
N TRP A 116 21.93 -3.32 8.03
CA TRP A 116 22.51 -3.71 6.75
C TRP A 116 21.64 -3.31 5.57
N HIS A 117 22.28 -3.04 4.44
CA HIS A 117 21.68 -2.87 3.13
C HIS A 117 22.63 -3.46 2.08
N VAL A 118 22.12 -4.23 1.14
CA VAL A 118 22.90 -4.84 0.05
C VAL A 118 22.12 -4.70 -1.25
N LEU A 119 22.82 -4.69 -2.39
CA LEU A 119 22.23 -4.64 -3.71
C LEU A 119 22.24 -6.06 -4.32
N SER A 120 21.10 -6.64 -4.66
CA SER A 120 21.03 -7.92 -5.38
C SER A 120 21.51 -7.79 -6.83
N GLU A 121 21.81 -8.91 -7.49
CA GLU A 121 22.17 -8.92 -8.93
C GLU A 121 21.10 -8.32 -9.84
N ASP A 122 19.82 -8.40 -9.45
CA ASP A 122 18.71 -7.79 -10.20
C ASP A 122 18.45 -6.32 -9.82
N GLY A 123 19.37 -5.68 -9.08
CA GLY A 123 19.36 -4.25 -8.79
C GLY A 123 18.45 -3.83 -7.63
N HIS A 124 17.99 -4.76 -6.78
CA HIS A 124 17.21 -4.43 -5.59
C HIS A 124 18.10 -4.14 -4.38
N VAL A 125 17.83 -3.03 -3.70
CA VAL A 125 18.37 -2.83 -2.36
C VAL A 125 17.51 -3.62 -1.37
N VAL A 126 18.13 -4.57 -0.70
CA VAL A 126 17.53 -5.34 0.39
C VAL A 126 18.20 -4.86 1.67
N SER A 127 17.40 -4.54 2.68
CA SER A 127 17.89 -4.00 3.95
C SER A 127 17.24 -4.67 5.14
N GLY A 128 17.91 -4.60 6.28
CA GLY A 128 17.37 -5.12 7.52
C GLY A 128 18.10 -4.61 8.74
N VAL A 129 17.45 -4.84 9.89
CA VAL A 129 18.02 -4.57 11.21
C VAL A 129 17.79 -5.77 12.11
N PHE A 130 18.82 -6.16 12.86
CA PHE A 130 18.69 -7.11 13.95
C PHE A 130 19.61 -6.74 15.10
N THR A 131 19.37 -7.37 16.26
CA THR A 131 20.16 -7.14 17.47
C THR A 131 20.82 -8.42 17.91
N PHE A 132 21.95 -8.29 18.60
CA PHE A 132 22.57 -9.36 19.39
C PHE A 132 23.15 -8.76 20.67
N GLY A 133 23.43 -9.60 21.67
CA GLY A 133 24.00 -9.16 22.94
C GLY A 133 25.27 -9.92 23.27
N VAL A 134 26.31 -9.24 23.73
CA VAL A 134 27.51 -9.87 24.30
C VAL A 134 27.38 -9.83 25.82
N GLY A 135 27.26 -11.00 26.45
CA GLY A 135 27.08 -11.15 27.90
C GLY A 135 25.71 -10.71 28.45
N VAL A 136 24.85 -10.09 27.63
CA VAL A 136 23.52 -9.58 27.99
C VAL A 136 22.43 -10.16 27.07
N LYS A 137 21.16 -10.09 27.49
CA LYS A 137 20.03 -10.46 26.63
C LYS A 137 19.91 -9.43 25.51
N ALA A 138 19.75 -9.89 24.26
CA ALA A 138 19.56 -8.98 23.13
C ALA A 138 18.17 -8.29 23.21
N PRO A 139 18.12 -6.95 23.12
CA PRO A 139 16.85 -6.23 23.08
C PRO A 139 16.07 -6.59 21.80
N PRO A 140 14.75 -6.43 21.77
CA PRO A 140 14.02 -6.51 20.50
C PRO A 140 14.56 -5.44 19.52
N PRO A 141 14.57 -5.67 18.19
CA PRO A 141 15.04 -4.66 17.23
C PRO A 141 14.22 -3.38 17.17
N THR A 142 13.03 -3.33 17.79
CA THR A 142 12.29 -2.08 18.00
C THR A 142 12.98 -1.15 19.01
N GLU A 143 13.89 -1.69 19.82
CA GLU A 143 14.74 -0.97 20.78
C GLU A 143 16.20 -0.90 20.30
N ALA A 144 16.46 -1.27 19.04
CA ALA A 144 17.80 -1.16 18.47
C ALA A 144 18.22 0.32 18.32
N TYR A 145 19.51 0.57 18.47
CA TYR A 145 20.04 1.93 18.34
C TYR A 145 19.86 2.44 16.90
N GLY A 146 19.11 3.53 16.74
CA GLY A 146 18.79 4.08 15.44
C GLY A 146 17.80 3.23 14.62
N ALA A 147 17.16 2.23 15.24
CA ALA A 147 16.00 1.60 14.64
C ALA A 147 14.77 2.47 14.91
N SER A 148 14.35 3.20 13.88
CA SER A 148 12.93 3.39 13.63
C SER A 148 12.37 2.03 13.23
N GLY A 149 11.89 1.23 14.19
CA GLY A 149 10.80 0.30 13.85
C GLY A 149 9.63 1.12 13.28
N PRO A 150 8.62 0.49 12.64
CA PRO A 150 7.55 1.24 12.01
C PRO A 150 7.02 2.32 12.91
N THR A 151 7.29 3.56 12.52
CA THR A 151 7.00 4.70 13.37
C THR A 151 5.49 4.93 13.35
N THR A 152 4.96 5.61 14.37
CA THR A 152 3.59 6.12 14.30
C THR A 152 3.39 6.97 13.03
N THR A 153 4.45 7.63 12.56
CA THR A 153 4.48 8.37 11.30
C THR A 153 4.25 7.48 10.08
N GLU A 154 4.94 6.35 9.94
CA GLU A 154 4.72 5.40 8.83
C GLU A 154 3.31 4.84 8.81
N HIS A 155 2.76 4.47 9.98
CA HIS A 155 1.37 4.02 10.09
C HIS A 155 0.39 5.11 9.61
N VAL A 156 0.63 6.38 9.98
CA VAL A 156 -0.22 7.51 9.58
C VAL A 156 -0.08 7.81 8.09
N VAL A 157 1.13 7.80 7.54
CA VAL A 157 1.40 8.02 6.12
C VAL A 157 0.76 6.92 5.27
N ARG A 158 0.88 5.66 5.71
CA ARG A 158 0.26 4.53 5.02
C ARG A 158 -1.26 4.54 5.12
N TRP A 159 -1.80 4.90 6.28
CA TRP A 159 -3.23 5.11 6.44
C TRP A 159 -3.74 6.23 5.52
N ALA A 160 -3.03 7.35 5.45
CA ALA A 160 -3.35 8.47 4.56
C ALA A 160 -3.29 8.04 3.08
N TYR A 161 -2.32 7.20 2.71
CA TYR A 161 -2.20 6.64 1.36
C TYR A 161 -3.38 5.71 1.01
N PHE A 162 -3.76 4.82 1.92
CA PHE A 162 -4.94 3.97 1.71
C PHE A 162 -6.24 4.77 1.63
N LEU A 163 -6.37 5.81 2.45
CA LEU A 163 -7.51 6.72 2.40
C LEU A 163 -7.55 7.49 1.08
N SER A 164 -6.41 8.03 0.61
CA SER A 164 -6.33 8.78 -0.65
C SER A 164 -6.68 7.89 -1.85
N LEU A 165 -6.19 6.64 -1.86
CA LEU A 165 -6.58 5.63 -2.85
C LEU A 165 -8.07 5.32 -2.81
N ALA A 166 -8.67 5.20 -1.63
CA ALA A 166 -10.12 4.99 -1.50
C ALA A 166 -10.90 6.19 -2.08
N LEU A 167 -10.53 7.42 -1.72
CA LEU A 167 -11.16 8.64 -2.25
C LEU A 167 -11.07 8.71 -3.79
N LEU A 168 -9.90 8.36 -4.34
CA LEU A 168 -9.66 8.32 -5.78
C LEU A 168 -10.44 7.20 -6.46
N LEU A 169 -10.09 5.94 -6.19
CA LEU A 169 -10.62 4.77 -6.90
C LEU A 169 -12.10 4.59 -6.63
N GLY A 170 -12.54 4.70 -5.38
CA GLY A 170 -13.96 4.66 -5.04
C GLY A 170 -14.72 5.86 -5.60
N GLY A 171 -14.08 7.03 -5.71
CA GLY A 171 -14.60 8.15 -6.50
C GLY A 171 -14.89 7.77 -7.94
N LEU A 172 -13.83 7.42 -8.69
CA LEU A 172 -13.93 7.06 -10.10
C LEU A 172 -14.92 5.93 -10.35
N GLY A 173 -14.81 4.84 -9.59
CA GLY A 173 -15.68 3.68 -9.68
C GLY A 173 -17.14 4.04 -9.40
N PHE A 174 -17.41 4.82 -8.35
CA PHE A 174 -18.77 5.22 -8.00
C PHE A 174 -19.39 6.15 -9.06
N ARG A 175 -18.62 7.10 -9.60
CA ARG A 175 -19.11 7.99 -10.68
C ARG A 175 -19.43 7.24 -11.95
N LEU A 176 -18.61 6.24 -12.30
CA LEU A 176 -18.85 5.37 -13.45
C LEU A 176 -20.03 4.43 -13.21
N LEU A 177 -20.26 3.97 -11.98
CA LEU A 177 -21.43 3.17 -11.59
C LEU A 177 -22.77 3.92 -11.78
N LEU A 178 -22.78 5.24 -11.57
CA LEU A 178 -23.96 6.07 -11.87
C LEU A 178 -24.20 6.21 -13.38
N GLY A 179 -23.23 5.86 -14.23
CA GLY A 179 -23.39 5.82 -15.67
C GLY A 179 -23.80 7.17 -16.27
N ARG A 180 -24.93 7.19 -16.99
CA ARG A 180 -25.43 8.36 -17.69
C ARG A 180 -26.26 9.31 -16.84
N GLU A 181 -26.53 8.98 -15.57
CA GLU A 181 -27.26 9.88 -14.67
C GLU A 181 -26.56 11.25 -14.60
N GLU A 182 -27.34 12.31 -14.72
CA GLU A 182 -26.85 13.67 -14.57
C GLU A 182 -26.86 14.03 -13.09
N LEU A 183 -25.68 14.36 -12.56
CA LEU A 183 -25.56 14.86 -11.20
C LEU A 183 -25.92 16.35 -11.20
N PRO A 184 -26.62 16.84 -10.17
CA PRO A 184 -26.70 18.28 -9.93
C PRO A 184 -25.30 18.90 -9.89
N ALA A 185 -25.13 20.11 -10.43
CA ALA A 185 -23.82 20.77 -10.55
C ALA A 185 -23.06 20.83 -9.20
N ALA A 186 -23.77 20.98 -8.08
CA ALA A 186 -23.18 20.97 -6.74
C ALA A 186 -22.63 19.58 -6.34
N ALA A 187 -23.31 18.50 -6.72
CA ALA A 187 -22.86 17.13 -6.49
C ALA A 187 -21.69 16.79 -7.41
N GLU A 188 -21.73 17.20 -8.67
CA GLU A 188 -20.64 16.99 -9.63
C GLU A 188 -19.37 17.74 -9.24
N ARG A 189 -19.48 19.01 -8.84
CA ARG A 189 -18.34 19.76 -8.29
C ARG A 189 -17.76 19.06 -7.06
N ARG A 190 -18.61 18.61 -6.14
CA ARG A 190 -18.15 17.93 -4.91
C ARG A 190 -17.51 16.58 -5.23
N PHE A 191 -18.02 15.85 -6.22
CA PHE A 191 -17.41 14.62 -6.72
C PHE A 191 -15.96 14.87 -7.16
N PHE A 192 -15.74 15.82 -8.08
CA PHE A 192 -14.41 16.13 -8.60
C PHE A 192 -13.49 16.73 -7.53
N LEU A 193 -14.02 17.48 -6.56
CA LEU A 193 -13.22 17.94 -5.41
C LEU A 193 -12.73 16.76 -4.55
N VAL A 194 -13.58 15.78 -4.27
CA VAL A 194 -13.19 14.61 -3.45
C VAL A 194 -12.23 13.69 -4.21
N ALA A 195 -12.54 13.36 -5.47
CA ALA A 195 -11.67 12.51 -6.29
C ALA A 195 -10.35 13.22 -6.65
N GLY A 196 -10.41 14.53 -6.92
CA GLY A 196 -9.26 15.39 -7.16
C GLY A 196 -8.35 15.50 -5.94
N ALA A 197 -8.91 15.73 -4.75
CA ALA A 197 -8.16 15.66 -3.50
C ALA A 197 -7.54 14.26 -3.28
N GLY A 198 -8.27 13.19 -3.63
CA GLY A 198 -7.79 11.82 -3.58
C GLY A 198 -6.55 11.59 -4.46
N VAL A 199 -6.54 12.03 -5.72
CA VAL A 199 -5.38 11.85 -6.61
C VAL A 199 -4.19 12.71 -6.20
N VAL A 200 -4.42 13.97 -5.80
CA VAL A 200 -3.34 14.84 -5.29
C VAL A 200 -2.74 14.25 -4.02
N ALA A 201 -3.57 13.83 -3.06
CA ALA A 201 -3.08 13.20 -1.84
C ALA A 201 -2.35 11.87 -2.12
N THR A 202 -2.81 11.08 -3.11
CA THR A 202 -2.11 9.84 -3.48
C THR A 202 -0.70 10.12 -4.02
N LEU A 203 -0.53 11.19 -4.80
CA LEU A 203 0.78 11.65 -5.27
C LEU A 203 1.65 12.13 -4.11
N GLU A 204 1.18 13.11 -3.35
CA GLU A 204 1.96 13.74 -2.27
C GLU A 204 2.32 12.77 -1.15
N VAL A 205 1.34 11.98 -0.69
CA VAL A 205 1.56 10.96 0.35
C VAL A 205 2.39 9.81 -0.20
N GLY A 206 2.26 9.46 -1.49
CA GLY A 206 3.12 8.47 -2.14
C GLY A 206 4.59 8.91 -2.18
N ILE A 207 4.84 10.19 -2.49
CA ILE A 207 6.18 10.80 -2.43
C ILE A 207 6.70 10.79 -1.00
N LEU A 208 5.90 11.21 -0.02
CA LEU A 208 6.29 11.17 1.38
C LEU A 208 6.61 9.75 1.87
N ALA A 209 5.78 8.77 1.50
CA ALA A 209 6.00 7.36 1.82
C ALA A 209 7.29 6.84 1.19
N PHE A 210 7.58 7.21 -0.06
CA PHE A 210 8.85 6.89 -0.70
C PHE A 210 10.02 7.55 0.04
N MET A 211 9.92 8.81 0.43
CA MET A 211 11.01 9.52 1.11
C MET A 211 11.31 8.93 2.50
N LEU A 212 10.30 8.66 3.31
CA LEU A 212 10.46 7.97 4.60
C LEU A 212 11.12 6.60 4.39
N ARG A 213 10.73 5.90 3.32
CA ARG A 213 11.30 4.60 3.03
C ARG A 213 12.71 4.65 2.46
N ALA A 214 13.05 5.68 1.69
CA ALA A 214 14.41 5.94 1.24
C ALA A 214 15.30 6.31 2.44
N GLU A 215 14.76 7.07 3.41
CA GLU A 215 15.41 7.35 4.69
C GLU A 215 15.75 6.05 5.43
N ASP A 216 14.78 5.13 5.54
CA ASP A 216 14.99 3.83 6.14
C ASP A 216 15.91 2.93 5.29
N ALA A 217 15.83 2.93 3.97
CA ALA A 217 16.68 2.08 3.14
C ALA A 217 18.15 2.54 3.17
N LEU A 218 18.38 3.85 3.09
CA LEU A 218 19.72 4.45 3.06
C LEU A 218 20.26 4.75 4.46
N GLN A 219 19.40 4.69 5.47
CA GLN A 219 19.74 4.93 6.87
C GLN A 219 20.38 6.32 7.08
N LEU A 220 19.99 7.29 6.26
CA LEU A 220 20.43 8.69 6.27
C LEU A 220 19.34 9.57 6.90
N PRO A 221 19.66 10.63 7.67
CA PRO A 221 18.63 11.53 8.19
C PRO A 221 17.94 12.30 7.05
N PHE A 222 16.60 12.46 7.14
CA PHE A 222 15.74 13.11 6.12
C PHE A 222 16.34 14.38 5.50
N GLY A 223 16.91 15.27 6.32
CA GLY A 223 17.49 16.54 5.84
C GLY A 223 18.65 16.39 4.85
N ARG A 224 19.40 15.27 4.88
CA ARG A 224 20.42 14.99 3.86
C ARG A 224 19.85 14.39 2.58
N LEU A 225 18.67 13.77 2.65
CA LEU A 225 18.00 13.15 1.52
C LEU A 225 17.45 14.22 0.56
N LEU A 226 17.02 15.38 1.09
CA LEU A 226 16.55 16.53 0.31
C LEU A 226 17.62 17.11 -0.64
N TYR A 227 18.90 16.93 -0.33
CA TYR A 227 20.03 17.49 -1.09
C TYR A 227 21.01 16.41 -1.57
N GLY A 228 20.69 15.13 -1.34
CA GLY A 228 21.51 13.99 -1.73
C GLY A 228 21.30 13.61 -3.19
N ASP A 229 22.33 13.08 -3.84
CA ASP A 229 22.18 12.48 -5.16
C ASP A 229 21.45 11.14 -5.01
N LEU A 230 20.18 11.13 -5.44
CA LEU A 230 19.33 9.94 -5.45
C LEU A 230 19.34 9.21 -6.80
N SER A 231 20.16 9.64 -7.77
CA SER A 231 20.15 9.08 -9.13
C SER A 231 20.46 7.58 -9.16
N SER A 232 21.36 7.12 -8.30
CA SER A 232 21.71 5.69 -8.14
C SER A 232 20.53 4.85 -7.65
N ILE A 233 19.59 5.43 -6.90
CA ILE A 233 18.39 4.75 -6.39
C ILE A 233 17.24 4.91 -7.38
N ALA A 234 17.04 6.13 -7.90
CA ALA A 234 15.94 6.48 -8.78
C ALA A 234 16.04 5.78 -10.15
N GLY A 235 17.24 5.71 -10.74
CA GLY A 235 17.48 5.09 -12.05
C GLY A 235 18.18 3.74 -12.01
N GLY A 236 18.71 3.32 -10.85
CA GLY A 236 19.45 2.06 -10.70
C GLY A 236 18.72 0.97 -9.92
N THR A 237 17.50 1.23 -9.42
CA THR A 237 16.74 0.26 -8.64
C THR A 237 15.28 0.20 -9.06
N ARG A 238 14.68 -0.99 -9.04
CA ARG A 238 13.23 -1.16 -9.26
C ARG A 238 12.36 -0.41 -8.25
N PHE A 239 12.90 -0.12 -7.05
CA PHE A 239 12.23 0.74 -6.06
C PHE A 239 12.09 2.18 -6.58
N GLY A 240 13.17 2.74 -7.13
CA GLY A 240 13.18 4.03 -7.81
C GLY A 240 12.33 4.03 -9.08
N GLU A 241 12.41 2.98 -9.89
CA GLU A 241 11.58 2.83 -11.09
C GLU A 241 10.09 2.73 -10.75
N ALA A 242 9.72 1.95 -9.73
CA ALA A 242 8.34 1.83 -9.25
C ALA A 242 7.83 3.17 -8.72
N PHE A 243 8.67 3.93 -8.03
CA PHE A 243 8.36 5.28 -7.59
C PHE A 243 8.12 6.23 -8.77
N ILE A 244 9.01 6.23 -9.77
CA ILE A 244 8.85 7.04 -10.98
C ILE A 244 7.58 6.63 -11.72
N ALA A 245 7.36 5.32 -11.92
CA ALA A 245 6.20 4.78 -12.62
C ALA A 245 4.89 5.13 -11.90
N MET A 246 4.81 4.98 -10.57
CA MET A 246 3.66 5.40 -9.78
C MET A 246 3.44 6.92 -9.85
N THR A 247 4.51 7.71 -9.74
CA THR A 247 4.40 9.17 -9.74
C THR A 247 3.90 9.67 -11.09
N LEU A 248 4.50 9.22 -12.19
CA LEU A 248 4.06 9.55 -13.55
C LEU A 248 2.68 8.97 -13.86
N GLY A 249 2.41 7.74 -13.39
CA GLY A 249 1.12 7.06 -13.54
C GLY A 249 -0.02 7.82 -12.86
N TYR A 250 0.15 8.20 -11.59
CA TYR A 250 -0.85 9.00 -10.87
C TYR A 250 -0.92 10.45 -11.35
N ALA A 251 0.17 11.02 -11.89
CA ALA A 251 0.12 12.31 -12.58
C ALA A 251 -0.74 12.24 -13.84
N LEU A 252 -0.66 11.14 -14.60
CA LEU A 252 -1.53 10.88 -15.75
C LEU A 252 -2.99 10.65 -15.32
N VAL A 253 -3.22 9.94 -14.22
CA VAL A 253 -4.57 9.82 -13.61
C VAL A 253 -5.10 11.21 -13.24
N ALA A 254 -4.29 12.07 -12.63
CA ALA A 254 -4.68 13.43 -12.27
C ALA A 254 -5.03 14.24 -13.53
N ALA A 255 -4.24 14.12 -14.60
CA ALA A 255 -4.52 14.75 -15.88
C ALA A 255 -5.85 14.28 -16.48
N PHE A 256 -6.15 12.98 -16.45
CA PHE A 256 -7.43 12.46 -16.93
C PHE A 256 -8.62 12.94 -16.08
N VAL A 257 -8.48 12.97 -14.75
CA VAL A 257 -9.54 13.48 -13.85
C VAL A 257 -9.77 14.97 -14.08
N PHE A 258 -8.70 15.76 -14.20
CA PHE A 258 -8.77 17.19 -14.49
C PHE A 258 -9.39 17.46 -15.86
N LEU A 259 -8.98 16.72 -16.90
CA LEU A 259 -9.53 16.88 -18.24
C LEU A 259 -10.99 16.43 -18.31
N ALA A 260 -11.37 15.37 -17.59
CA ALA A 260 -12.76 14.94 -17.45
C ALA A 260 -13.64 16.05 -16.83
N TRP A 261 -13.13 16.76 -15.83
CA TRP A 261 -13.80 17.89 -15.21
C TRP A 261 -13.89 19.11 -16.15
N LEU A 262 -12.76 19.48 -16.76
CA LEU A 262 -12.66 20.66 -17.62
C LEU A 262 -13.51 20.55 -18.90
N THR A 263 -13.58 19.36 -19.48
CA THR A 263 -14.23 19.13 -20.78
C THR A 263 -15.60 18.46 -20.67
N ASP A 264 -16.04 18.14 -19.44
CA ASP A 264 -17.23 17.34 -19.14
C ASP A 264 -17.24 15.97 -19.86
N ARG A 265 -16.05 15.43 -20.17
CA ARG A 265 -15.87 14.17 -20.91
C ARG A 265 -15.68 13.01 -19.93
N ARG A 266 -16.80 12.48 -19.43
CA ARG A 266 -16.83 11.35 -18.46
C ARG A 266 -16.08 10.09 -18.91
N PHE A 267 -15.94 9.85 -20.22
CA PHE A 267 -15.23 8.66 -20.71
C PHE A 267 -13.74 8.64 -20.30
N LEU A 268 -13.15 9.82 -20.02
CA LEU A 268 -11.78 9.96 -19.53
C LEU A 268 -11.58 9.39 -18.11
N LEU A 269 -12.67 9.14 -17.37
CA LEU A 269 -12.59 8.48 -16.06
C LEU A 269 -12.27 6.98 -16.18
N TRP A 270 -12.51 6.35 -17.34
CA TRP A 270 -12.13 4.95 -17.58
C TRP A 270 -10.62 4.73 -17.61
N PRO A 271 -9.82 5.42 -18.45
CA PRO A 271 -8.38 5.29 -18.40
C PRO A 271 -7.82 5.72 -17.04
N ALA A 272 -8.41 6.74 -16.39
CA ALA A 272 -8.04 7.13 -15.02
C ALA A 272 -8.24 5.98 -14.02
N LEU A 273 -9.39 5.28 -14.07
CA LEU A 273 -9.68 4.15 -13.18
C LEU A 273 -8.76 2.95 -13.47
N VAL A 274 -8.55 2.62 -14.75
CA VAL A 274 -7.69 1.49 -15.16
C VAL A 274 -6.26 1.73 -14.70
N LEU A 275 -5.70 2.91 -14.94
CA LEU A 275 -4.36 3.27 -14.48
C LEU A 275 -4.28 3.31 -12.95
N GLY A 276 -5.27 3.93 -12.29
CA GLY A 276 -5.32 4.00 -10.83
C GLY A 276 -5.38 2.62 -10.17
N LEU A 277 -6.12 1.68 -10.75
CA LEU A 277 -6.15 0.28 -10.31
C LEU A 277 -4.82 -0.41 -10.61
N GLY A 278 -4.22 -0.21 -11.78
CA GLY A 278 -2.93 -0.79 -12.14
C GLY A 278 -1.82 -0.42 -11.15
N PHE A 279 -1.80 0.82 -10.66
CA PHE A 279 -0.81 1.31 -9.69
C PHE A 279 -1.21 1.15 -8.22
N ALA A 280 -2.42 0.65 -7.91
CA ALA A 280 -2.94 0.60 -6.54
C ALA A 280 -1.98 -0.12 -5.56
N SER A 281 -1.34 -1.20 -6.02
CA SER A 281 -0.38 -1.98 -5.23
C SER A 281 1.07 -1.56 -5.38
N GLY A 282 1.38 -0.44 -6.03
CA GLY A 282 2.77 -0.07 -6.32
C GLY A 282 3.64 0.10 -5.07
N LEU A 283 3.07 0.53 -3.93
CA LEU A 283 3.75 0.57 -2.62
C LEU A 283 3.97 -0.83 -2.00
N SER A 284 3.06 -1.78 -2.24
CA SER A 284 3.21 -3.19 -1.82
C SER A 284 4.20 -3.96 -2.70
N LEU A 285 4.22 -3.67 -4.01
CA LEU A 285 5.12 -4.25 -5.01
C LEU A 285 6.54 -3.71 -4.90
N SER A 286 6.70 -2.45 -4.48
CA SER A 286 7.99 -1.90 -4.07
C SER A 286 8.37 -2.32 -2.64
N GLY A 287 7.51 -3.09 -1.96
CA GLY A 287 7.48 -3.51 -0.54
C GLY A 287 8.29 -4.74 -0.13
N HIS A 288 8.59 -4.82 1.18
CA HIS A 288 9.06 -6.03 1.90
C HIS A 288 8.22 -7.28 1.60
N SER A 289 6.96 -7.12 1.18
CA SER A 289 6.06 -8.19 0.75
C SER A 289 6.56 -9.01 -0.44
N ALA A 290 7.40 -8.44 -1.32
CA ALA A 290 8.07 -9.21 -2.37
C ALA A 290 9.16 -10.14 -1.80
N VAL A 291 9.68 -9.83 -0.61
CA VAL A 291 10.82 -10.48 0.06
C VAL A 291 10.36 -11.36 1.25
N ASP A 292 9.05 -11.38 1.56
CA ASP A 292 8.49 -12.18 2.65
C ASP A 292 8.41 -13.68 2.27
N ALA A 293 8.68 -14.56 3.24
CA ALA A 293 8.62 -16.01 3.02
C ALA A 293 7.21 -16.46 2.58
N GLY A 294 7.06 -16.87 1.32
CA GLY A 294 5.78 -17.23 0.70
C GLY A 294 5.23 -16.22 -0.30
N SER A 295 5.97 -15.16 -0.61
CA SER A 295 5.69 -14.26 -1.73
C SER A 295 5.64 -15.06 -3.04
N SER A 296 4.56 -14.83 -3.80
CA SER A 296 4.32 -15.40 -5.12
C SER A 296 3.42 -14.46 -5.89
N TRP A 297 3.40 -14.58 -7.22
CA TRP A 297 2.48 -13.81 -8.08
C TRP A 297 1.01 -13.93 -7.62
N ARG A 298 0.62 -15.05 -6.99
CA ARG A 298 -0.73 -15.26 -6.44
C ARG A 298 -0.98 -14.40 -5.20
N SER A 299 0.01 -14.28 -4.30
CA SER A 299 -0.08 -13.39 -3.13
C SER A 299 -0.08 -11.92 -3.53
N GLU A 300 0.68 -11.54 -4.56
CA GLU A 300 0.66 -10.18 -5.10
C GLU A 300 -0.68 -9.85 -5.74
N LEU A 301 -1.21 -10.77 -6.55
CA LEU A 301 -2.54 -10.61 -7.16
C LEU A 301 -3.64 -10.54 -6.09
N ALA A 302 -3.56 -11.34 -5.03
CA ALA A 302 -4.50 -11.30 -3.92
C ALA A 302 -4.40 -9.98 -3.14
N ASP A 303 -3.19 -9.48 -2.87
CA ASP A 303 -2.99 -8.18 -2.23
C ASP A 303 -3.58 -7.05 -3.07
N TRP A 304 -3.32 -7.07 -4.38
CA TRP A 304 -3.89 -6.14 -5.34
C TRP A 304 -5.41 -6.19 -5.40
N ALA A 305 -5.99 -7.39 -5.49
CA ALA A 305 -7.43 -7.56 -5.52
C ALA A 305 -8.07 -7.09 -4.20
N HIS A 306 -7.46 -7.41 -3.06
CA HIS A 306 -7.92 -7.00 -1.74
C HIS A 306 -7.91 -5.47 -1.59
N LEU A 307 -6.79 -4.83 -1.89
CA LEU A 307 -6.62 -3.38 -1.77
C LEU A 307 -7.55 -2.63 -2.74
N SER A 308 -7.59 -3.06 -4.01
CA SER A 308 -8.44 -2.45 -5.03
C SER A 308 -9.93 -2.55 -4.67
N ALA A 309 -10.38 -3.72 -4.22
CA ALA A 309 -11.77 -3.93 -3.84
C ALA A 309 -12.14 -3.15 -2.57
N ALA A 310 -11.24 -3.10 -1.58
CA ALA A 310 -11.43 -2.30 -0.37
C ALA A 310 -11.49 -0.79 -0.67
N ALA A 311 -10.62 -0.28 -1.54
CA ALA A 311 -10.60 1.12 -1.96
C ALA A 311 -11.89 1.51 -2.71
N LEU A 312 -12.36 0.66 -3.64
CA LEU A 312 -13.63 0.86 -4.34
C LEU A 312 -14.83 0.83 -3.39
N TRP A 313 -14.83 -0.08 -2.42
CA TRP A 313 -15.92 -0.24 -1.45
C TRP A 313 -15.99 0.94 -0.48
N ILE A 314 -14.89 1.21 0.25
CA ILE A 314 -14.85 2.27 1.27
C ILE A 314 -15.00 3.64 0.60
N GLY A 315 -14.33 3.87 -0.53
CA GLY A 315 -14.46 5.13 -1.26
C GLY A 315 -15.86 5.34 -1.85
N GLY A 316 -16.52 4.27 -2.32
CA GLY A 316 -17.90 4.35 -2.78
C GLY A 316 -18.89 4.68 -1.66
N LEU A 317 -18.67 4.17 -0.44
CA LEU A 317 -19.44 4.58 0.75
C LEU A 317 -19.26 6.07 1.05
N ILE A 318 -18.02 6.58 0.97
CA ILE A 318 -17.72 8.00 1.16
C ILE A 318 -18.43 8.86 0.11
N GLN A 319 -18.40 8.47 -1.17
CA GLN A 319 -19.12 9.18 -2.23
C GLN A 319 -20.63 9.19 -2.00
N LEU A 320 -21.20 8.05 -1.60
CA LEU A 320 -22.63 7.95 -1.31
C LEU A 320 -23.02 8.82 -0.11
N ALA A 321 -22.26 8.76 0.99
CA ALA A 321 -22.53 9.46 2.24
C ALA A 321 -22.31 10.99 2.14
N PHE A 322 -21.21 11.40 1.51
CA PHE A 322 -20.75 12.80 1.56
C PHE A 322 -20.96 13.56 0.24
N VAL A 323 -21.25 12.88 -0.87
CA VAL A 323 -21.53 13.55 -2.16
C VAL A 323 -23.00 13.41 -2.53
N VAL A 324 -23.47 12.19 -2.80
CA VAL A 324 -24.84 11.98 -3.30
C VAL A 324 -25.88 12.31 -2.24
N CYS A 325 -25.76 11.76 -1.04
CA CYS A 325 -26.74 12.01 0.02
C CYS A 325 -26.98 13.52 0.26
N PRO A 326 -25.97 14.36 0.49
CA PRO A 326 -26.21 15.78 0.77
C PRO A 326 -26.49 16.65 -0.45
N LYS A 327 -26.03 16.27 -1.66
CA LYS A 327 -26.07 17.17 -2.84
C LYS A 327 -26.95 16.68 -4.01
N ALA A 328 -27.41 15.43 -3.97
CA ALA A 328 -28.28 14.82 -4.98
C ALA A 328 -29.35 13.93 -4.30
N PRO A 329 -30.26 14.52 -3.48
CA PRO A 329 -31.27 13.78 -2.75
C PRO A 329 -32.16 12.89 -3.64
N GLU A 330 -32.45 13.35 -4.86
CA GLU A 330 -33.23 12.65 -5.88
C GLU A 330 -32.55 11.36 -6.37
N LEU A 331 -31.22 11.29 -6.35
CA LEU A 331 -30.45 10.12 -6.76
C LEU A 331 -30.12 9.16 -5.62
N ARG A 332 -30.43 9.50 -4.35
CA ARG A 332 -30.08 8.68 -3.17
C ARG A 332 -30.49 7.22 -3.31
N ARG A 333 -31.76 6.98 -3.68
CA ARG A 333 -32.32 5.62 -3.82
C ARG A 333 -31.58 4.84 -4.90
N THR A 334 -31.47 5.42 -6.10
CA THR A 334 -30.83 4.78 -7.25
C THR A 334 -29.35 4.49 -6.99
N ALA A 335 -28.63 5.47 -6.44
CA ALA A 335 -27.22 5.34 -6.09
C ALA A 335 -26.99 4.27 -5.02
N PHE A 336 -27.80 4.25 -3.96
CA PHE A 336 -27.73 3.24 -2.91
C PHE A 336 -27.97 1.82 -3.46
N LEU A 337 -29.00 1.62 -4.29
CA LEU A 337 -29.31 0.29 -4.83
C LEU A 337 -28.23 -0.22 -5.79
N ARG A 338 -27.69 0.64 -6.66
CA ARG A 338 -26.58 0.26 -7.56
C ARG A 338 -25.32 -0.04 -6.77
N PHE A 339 -25.00 0.80 -5.78
CA PHE A 339 -23.83 0.60 -4.95
C PHE A 339 -23.93 -0.64 -4.07
N SER A 340 -25.11 -0.94 -3.51
CA SER A 340 -25.34 -2.15 -2.72
C SER A 340 -25.09 -3.44 -3.53
N ARG A 341 -25.50 -3.47 -4.81
CA ARG A 341 -25.22 -4.61 -5.71
C ARG A 341 -23.72 -4.79 -5.99
N LEU A 342 -23.02 -3.69 -6.29
CA LEU A 342 -21.57 -3.73 -6.50
C LEU A 342 -20.83 -4.10 -5.20
N GLY A 343 -21.27 -3.55 -4.07
CA GLY A 343 -20.69 -3.73 -2.75
C GLY A 343 -20.64 -5.21 -2.34
N SER A 344 -21.68 -5.99 -2.61
CA SER A 344 -21.67 -7.44 -2.34
C SER A 344 -20.52 -8.16 -3.07
N GLY A 345 -20.28 -7.82 -4.33
CA GLY A 345 -19.17 -8.37 -5.12
C GLY A 345 -17.79 -7.93 -4.59
N LEU A 346 -17.65 -6.64 -4.27
CA LEU A 346 -16.41 -6.11 -3.70
C LEU A 346 -16.08 -6.75 -2.34
N ILE A 347 -17.07 -6.92 -1.47
CA ILE A 347 -16.93 -7.59 -0.17
C ILE A 347 -16.47 -9.05 -0.37
N ALA A 348 -17.06 -9.78 -1.32
CA ALA A 348 -16.64 -11.15 -1.61
C ALA A 348 -15.17 -11.23 -2.04
N VAL A 349 -14.71 -10.28 -2.88
CA VAL A 349 -13.29 -10.19 -3.29
C VAL A 349 -12.39 -9.86 -2.10
N VAL A 350 -12.76 -8.87 -1.27
CA VAL A 350 -12.01 -8.49 -0.06
C VAL A 350 -11.87 -9.70 0.88
N LEU A 351 -12.96 -10.41 1.16
CA LEU A 351 -12.95 -11.56 2.06
C LEU A 351 -12.15 -12.74 1.48
N GLY A 352 -12.36 -13.08 0.22
CA GLY A 352 -11.65 -14.17 -0.44
C GLY A 352 -10.13 -13.94 -0.51
N ALA A 353 -9.73 -12.75 -0.96
CA ALA A 353 -8.33 -12.38 -1.03
C ALA A 353 -7.70 -12.24 0.37
N GLY A 354 -8.43 -11.67 1.33
CA GLY A 354 -7.97 -11.51 2.71
C GLY A 354 -7.78 -12.85 3.43
N LEU A 355 -8.67 -13.80 3.22
CA LEU A 355 -8.55 -15.17 3.74
C LEU A 355 -7.32 -15.86 3.17
N TYR A 356 -7.13 -15.79 1.85
CA TYR A 356 -5.94 -16.35 1.20
C TYR A 356 -4.64 -15.76 1.75
N LEU A 357 -4.55 -14.42 1.84
CA LEU A 357 -3.39 -13.74 2.40
C LEU A 357 -3.14 -14.13 3.87
N SER A 358 -4.20 -14.30 4.66
CA SER A 358 -4.09 -14.72 6.06
C SER A 358 -3.51 -16.14 6.17
N ILE A 359 -3.95 -17.07 5.32
CA ILE A 359 -3.43 -18.45 5.28
C ILE A 359 -1.94 -18.46 4.89
N VAL A 360 -1.54 -17.65 3.91
CA VAL A 360 -0.14 -17.61 3.45
C VAL A 360 0.78 -16.98 4.51
N ARG A 361 0.29 -15.98 5.25
CA ARG A 361 1.09 -15.19 6.21
C ARG A 361 1.07 -15.73 7.65
N LEU A 362 0.17 -16.63 8.02
CA LEU A 362 0.10 -17.25 9.35
C LEU A 362 0.45 -18.75 9.25
N PRO A 363 1.70 -19.15 9.56
CA PRO A 363 2.10 -20.55 9.52
C PRO A 363 1.36 -21.44 10.54
N GLN A 364 1.04 -20.89 11.72
CA GLN A 364 0.34 -21.63 12.79
C GLN A 364 -0.89 -20.84 13.27
N LEU A 365 -1.97 -21.56 13.62
CA LEU A 365 -3.19 -20.92 14.13
C LEU A 365 -2.94 -20.17 15.45
N SER A 366 -2.02 -20.67 16.28
CA SER A 366 -1.63 -20.03 17.54
C SER A 366 -1.06 -18.63 17.35
N ASP A 367 -0.45 -18.35 16.19
CA ASP A 367 0.14 -17.04 15.88
C ASP A 367 -0.89 -15.92 15.91
N LEU A 368 -2.18 -16.25 15.77
CA LEU A 368 -3.28 -15.30 15.82
C LEU A 368 -3.39 -14.58 17.18
N TRP A 369 -3.04 -15.24 18.29
CA TRP A 369 -3.07 -14.63 19.63
C TRP A 369 -1.69 -14.48 20.29
N THR A 370 -0.69 -15.25 19.85
CA THR A 370 0.68 -15.18 20.40
C THR A 370 1.53 -14.10 19.73
N ALA A 371 1.35 -13.84 18.43
CA ALA A 371 2.14 -12.86 17.68
C ALA A 371 1.48 -11.47 17.65
N GLY A 372 2.30 -10.41 17.62
CA GLY A 372 1.82 -9.03 17.48
C GLY A 372 1.01 -8.82 16.19
N TYR A 373 1.50 -9.39 15.07
CA TYR A 373 0.80 -9.43 13.78
C TYR A 373 -0.61 -10.04 13.91
N GLY A 374 -0.74 -11.20 14.57
CA GLY A 374 -2.01 -11.88 14.78
C GLY A 374 -3.03 -11.05 15.58
N ARG A 375 -2.56 -10.36 16.63
CA ARG A 375 -3.42 -9.49 17.44
C ARG A 375 -3.97 -8.30 16.66
N VAL A 376 -3.16 -7.66 15.82
CA VAL A 376 -3.63 -6.59 14.92
C VAL A 376 -4.62 -7.13 13.90
N LEU A 377 -4.38 -8.33 13.37
CA LEU A 377 -5.32 -9.00 12.47
C LEU A 377 -6.67 -9.28 13.17
N LEU A 378 -6.67 -9.72 14.44
CA LEU A 378 -7.91 -9.90 15.21
C LEU A 378 -8.70 -8.59 15.36
N VAL A 379 -8.03 -7.48 15.65
CA VAL A 379 -8.67 -6.15 15.68
C VAL A 379 -9.28 -5.81 14.32
N LYS A 380 -8.53 -6.02 13.23
CA LYS A 380 -9.04 -5.80 11.86
C LYS A 380 -10.26 -6.69 11.57
N LEU A 381 -10.24 -7.96 11.95
CA LEU A 381 -11.36 -8.89 11.76
C LEU A 381 -12.59 -8.47 12.57
N GLY A 382 -12.42 -7.98 13.80
CA GLY A 382 -13.52 -7.41 14.60
C GLY A 382 -14.16 -6.19 13.95
N LEU A 383 -13.35 -5.27 13.43
CA LEU A 383 -13.83 -4.10 12.68
C LEU A 383 -14.55 -4.51 11.37
N VAL A 384 -14.02 -5.50 10.65
CA VAL A 384 -14.66 -6.06 9.45
C VAL A 384 -16.00 -6.71 9.81
N ALA A 385 -16.09 -7.49 10.89
CA ALA A 385 -17.34 -8.10 11.34
C ALA A 385 -18.40 -7.04 11.70
N LEU A 386 -17.99 -5.94 12.34
CA LEU A 386 -18.85 -4.79 12.60
C LEU A 386 -19.36 -4.16 11.29
N ALA A 387 -18.46 -3.91 10.33
CA ALA A 387 -18.84 -3.37 9.02
C ALA A 387 -19.77 -4.30 8.24
N LEU A 388 -19.52 -5.61 8.26
CA LEU A 388 -20.37 -6.60 7.60
C LEU A 388 -21.76 -6.70 8.24
N THR A 389 -21.86 -6.57 9.56
CA THR A 389 -23.15 -6.56 10.26
C THR A 389 -23.94 -5.30 9.87
N TRP A 390 -23.27 -4.15 9.77
CA TRP A 390 -23.86 -2.91 9.31
C TRP A 390 -24.34 -3.01 7.85
N GLY A 391 -23.47 -3.51 6.96
CA GLY A 391 -23.78 -3.74 5.55
C GLY A 391 -24.88 -4.79 5.35
N ALA A 392 -24.95 -5.81 6.21
CA ALA A 392 -26.04 -6.81 6.21
C ALA A 392 -27.38 -6.17 6.55
N VAL A 393 -27.44 -5.25 7.53
CA VAL A 393 -28.66 -4.47 7.80
C VAL A 393 -29.05 -3.64 6.58
N HIS A 394 -28.10 -2.99 5.92
CA HIS A 394 -28.39 -2.26 4.68
C HIS A 394 -28.86 -3.16 3.53
N HIS A 395 -28.27 -4.35 3.38
CA HIS A 395 -28.57 -5.26 2.29
C HIS A 395 -29.88 -6.04 2.48
N PHE A 396 -30.16 -6.52 3.69
CA PHE A 396 -31.31 -7.38 3.98
C PHE A 396 -32.53 -6.60 4.51
N VAL A 397 -32.33 -5.40 5.07
CA VAL A 397 -33.44 -4.57 5.60
C VAL A 397 -33.66 -3.33 4.75
N ALA A 398 -32.63 -2.48 4.60
CA ALA A 398 -32.81 -1.19 3.92
C ALA A 398 -33.09 -1.37 2.42
N ARG A 399 -32.34 -2.23 1.73
CA ARG A 399 -32.48 -2.44 0.29
C ARG A 399 -33.87 -2.96 -0.10
N PRO A 400 -34.43 -4.04 0.47
CA PRO A 400 -35.77 -4.51 0.13
C PRO A 400 -36.86 -3.47 0.40
N ALA A 401 -36.79 -2.75 1.54
CA ALA A 401 -37.74 -1.69 1.87
C ALA A 401 -37.69 -0.52 0.86
N LEU A 402 -36.49 -0.20 0.34
CA LEU A 402 -36.33 0.81 -0.71
C LEU A 402 -36.79 0.31 -2.08
N GLU A 403 -36.60 -0.97 -2.39
CA GLU A 403 -37.12 -1.57 -3.63
C GLU A 403 -38.67 -1.57 -3.62
N GLN A 404 -39.30 -1.86 -2.48
CA GLN A 404 -40.75 -1.88 -2.28
C GLN A 404 -41.41 -0.50 -2.11
N GLY A 405 -40.63 0.59 -2.02
CA GLY A 405 -41.16 1.96 -1.89
C GLY A 405 -41.58 2.37 -0.48
N SER A 406 -41.44 1.50 0.53
CA SER A 406 -41.77 1.76 1.94
C SER A 406 -40.60 2.37 2.75
N GLY A 407 -39.43 2.56 2.15
CA GLY A 407 -38.19 3.00 2.81
C GLY A 407 -38.04 4.50 3.12
N GLY A 408 -39.12 5.29 3.18
CA GLY A 408 -39.07 6.75 3.44
C GLY A 408 -38.30 7.12 4.74
N PRO A 409 -38.65 6.55 5.90
CA PRO A 409 -37.92 6.78 7.15
C PRO A 409 -36.45 6.34 7.08
N ILE A 410 -36.16 5.25 6.35
CA ILE A 410 -34.81 4.72 6.17
C ILE A 410 -33.96 5.70 5.35
N LEU A 411 -34.49 6.28 4.27
CA LEU A 411 -33.80 7.29 3.46
C LEU A 411 -33.41 8.53 4.27
N SER A 412 -34.21 8.91 5.27
CA SER A 412 -33.90 10.07 6.12
C SER A 412 -32.71 9.82 7.05
N ARG A 413 -32.52 8.57 7.52
CA ARG A 413 -31.43 8.17 8.42
C ARG A 413 -30.20 7.65 7.69
N LEU A 414 -30.35 7.30 6.41
CA LEU A 414 -29.31 6.72 5.56
C LEU A 414 -28.00 7.53 5.58
N PRO A 415 -27.98 8.87 5.46
CA PRO A 415 -26.71 9.62 5.44
C PRO A 415 -25.90 9.46 6.74
N ARG A 416 -26.55 9.46 7.91
CA ARG A 416 -25.87 9.25 9.19
C ARG A 416 -25.36 7.83 9.34
N SER A 417 -26.15 6.85 8.88
CA SER A 417 -25.77 5.44 8.91
C SER A 417 -24.55 5.17 8.02
N LEU A 418 -24.54 5.70 6.79
CA LEU A 418 -23.42 5.58 5.86
C LEU A 418 -22.16 6.33 6.33
N ALA A 419 -22.32 7.47 7.02
CA ALA A 419 -21.19 8.17 7.63
C ALA A 419 -20.54 7.32 8.75
N GLY A 420 -21.35 6.65 9.57
CA GLY A 420 -20.87 5.69 10.57
C GLY A 420 -20.13 4.50 9.93
N GLU A 421 -20.71 3.91 8.89
CA GLU A 421 -20.06 2.82 8.14
C GLU A 421 -18.75 3.27 7.48
N SER A 422 -18.70 4.50 6.94
CA SER A 422 -17.47 5.09 6.40
C SER A 422 -16.40 5.26 7.49
N ALA A 423 -16.78 5.64 8.71
CA ALA A 423 -15.87 5.75 9.84
C ALA A 423 -15.28 4.39 10.25
N VAL A 424 -16.09 3.33 10.27
CA VAL A 424 -15.61 1.96 10.47
C VAL A 424 -14.65 1.55 9.34
N GLY A 425 -15.00 1.87 8.08
CA GLY A 425 -14.10 1.67 6.94
C GLY A 425 -12.74 2.35 7.11
N MET A 426 -12.71 3.62 7.54
CA MET A 426 -11.46 4.34 7.82
C MET A 426 -10.65 3.69 8.95
N ALA A 427 -11.29 3.16 9.98
CA ALA A 427 -10.63 2.40 11.04
C ALA A 427 -10.05 1.06 10.55
N ILE A 428 -10.74 0.37 9.64
CA ILE A 428 -10.23 -0.84 8.97
C ILE A 428 -8.97 -0.51 8.17
N LEU A 429 -8.94 0.62 7.44
CA LEU A 429 -7.74 1.06 6.72
C LEU A 429 -6.58 1.35 7.67
N LEU A 430 -6.84 1.94 8.85
CA LEU A 430 -5.80 2.19 9.85
C LEU A 430 -5.24 0.88 10.41
N ALA A 431 -6.10 -0.06 10.78
CA ALA A 431 -5.67 -1.39 11.21
C ALA A 431 -4.89 -2.12 10.11
N ALA A 432 -5.28 -1.94 8.84
CA ALA A 432 -4.53 -2.48 7.70
C ALA A 432 -3.15 -1.82 7.53
N ALA A 433 -3.04 -0.50 7.74
CA ALA A 433 -1.75 0.20 7.71
C ALA A 433 -0.78 -0.36 8.76
N VAL A 434 -1.24 -0.51 10.01
CA VAL A 434 -0.44 -1.12 11.08
C VAL A 434 -0.08 -2.58 10.78
N LEU A 435 -1.00 -3.34 10.20
CA LEU A 435 -0.78 -4.74 9.88
C LEU A 435 0.27 -4.94 8.78
N VAL A 436 0.27 -4.08 7.76
CA VAL A 436 1.25 -4.14 6.65
C VAL A 436 2.66 -3.84 7.13
N ASP A 437 2.80 -2.94 8.10
CA ASP A 437 4.09 -2.61 8.70
C ASP A 437 4.54 -3.63 9.77
N SER A 438 3.65 -4.52 10.19
CA SER A 438 3.97 -5.59 11.13
C SER A 438 4.60 -6.78 10.41
N LYS A 439 5.73 -7.29 10.91
CA LYS A 439 6.36 -8.50 10.37
C LYS A 439 5.51 -9.75 10.68
N PRO A 440 5.22 -10.61 9.68
CA PRO A 440 4.57 -11.90 9.91
C PRO A 440 5.41 -12.81 10.83
N PRO A 441 4.79 -13.80 11.50
CA PRO A 441 5.51 -14.82 12.26
C PRO A 441 6.50 -15.58 11.38
N ALA A 442 7.69 -15.88 11.91
CA ALA A 442 8.67 -16.70 11.20
C ALA A 442 8.16 -18.14 11.05
N ARG A 443 8.40 -18.75 9.88
CA ARG A 443 8.12 -20.19 9.70
C ARG A 443 9.05 -21.00 10.61
N PRO A 444 8.55 -22.07 11.27
CA PRO A 444 9.40 -22.99 11.99
C PRO A 444 10.45 -23.58 11.04
N ALA A 445 11.69 -23.71 11.50
CA ALA A 445 12.70 -24.44 10.73
C ALA A 445 12.20 -25.87 10.47
N PRO A 446 12.42 -26.43 9.26
CA PRO A 446 12.07 -27.82 9.00
C PRO A 446 12.72 -28.71 10.06
N THR A 447 11.92 -29.61 10.64
CA THR A 447 12.41 -30.56 11.62
C THR A 447 13.53 -31.38 10.97
N PRO A 448 14.75 -31.44 11.54
CA PRO A 448 15.84 -32.18 10.93
C PRO A 448 15.40 -33.62 10.73
N THR A 449 15.71 -34.13 9.53
CA THR A 449 15.38 -35.50 9.15
C THR A 449 16.05 -36.47 10.14
N VAL A 450 15.49 -37.67 10.29
CA VAL A 450 16.09 -38.70 11.18
C VAL A 450 17.56 -38.94 10.82
N ALA A 451 17.92 -38.84 9.54
CA ALA A 451 19.30 -38.94 9.05
C ALA A 451 20.23 -37.84 9.60
N GLU A 452 19.78 -36.57 9.63
CA GLU A 452 20.57 -35.46 10.17
C GLU A 452 20.69 -35.48 11.70
N ARG A 453 19.74 -36.15 12.37
CA ARG A 453 19.74 -36.32 13.83
C ARG A 453 20.72 -37.40 14.29
N VAL A 454 21.01 -38.38 13.44
CA VAL A 454 21.97 -39.47 13.70
C VAL A 454 23.41 -39.04 13.36
N ALA A 455 23.59 -37.98 12.55
CA ALA A 455 24.90 -37.44 12.18
C ALA A 455 25.46 -36.38 13.13
N ARG A 456 24.79 -36.08 14.26
CA ARG A 456 25.22 -35.08 15.26
C ARG A 456 25.61 -35.69 16.59
#